data_AF-A0A7E5WF51-F1
#
_entry.id   AF-A0A7E5WF51-F1
#
_cell.length_a   1.000
_cell.length_b   1.000
_cell.length_c   1.000
_cell.angle_alpha   90.00
_cell.angle_beta   90.00
_cell.angle_gamma   90.00
#
_symmetry.space_group_name_H-M   'P 1'
#
loop_
_entity.id
_entity.type
_entity.pdbx_description
1 polymer ?
#
loop_
_entity_poly.entity_id
_entity_poly.type
_entity_poly.pdbx_seq_one_letter_code
_entity_poly.pdbx_strand_id
1 'polypeptide(L)'
;MCWRQVSRSQRSLLVLLGYLALYLLVSYALTPDATVSFVRDELRLGDKYVLMFLLAPDTPPYSDAEGAQVFAARRCGACFLTNNRGFLPLSEYDAVLVLGERALLSHSAAVMDPGKRYLMEARRRCVANKMRECAREPVLTSFSSRQTFDLCGLCAELLRRRQQTRAL
;
A
#
# COMPACT_ATOMS: atom_id res chain seq x y z
N MET A 1 19.86 47.40 -37.41
CA MET A 1 18.94 48.02 -38.40
C MET A 1 18.32 46.94 -39.30
N CYS A 2 17.41 46.08 -38.80
CA CYS A 2 16.83 44.99 -39.62
C CYS A 2 15.29 44.84 -39.50
N TRP A 3 14.59 45.79 -38.86
CA TRP A 3 13.15 45.66 -38.55
C TRP A 3 12.18 46.32 -39.54
N ARG A 4 12.70 46.95 -40.61
CA ARG A 4 11.89 47.83 -41.48
C ARG A 4 11.11 47.13 -42.60
N GLN A 5 11.37 45.85 -42.88
CA GLN A 5 10.72 45.10 -43.99
C GLN A 5 10.05 43.80 -43.55
N VAL A 6 9.65 43.70 -42.28
CA VAL A 6 8.97 42.52 -41.77
C VAL A 6 7.46 42.68 -42.01
N SER A 7 6.88 41.80 -42.82
CA SER A 7 5.45 41.86 -43.17
C SER A 7 4.58 41.71 -41.92
N ARG A 8 3.35 42.24 -41.97
CA ARG A 8 2.42 42.22 -40.83
C ARG A 8 2.21 40.80 -40.28
N SER A 9 2.21 39.80 -41.16
CA SER A 9 2.10 38.38 -40.80
C SER A 9 3.34 37.86 -40.08
N GLN A 10 4.55 38.22 -40.52
CA GLN A 10 5.80 37.84 -39.86
C GLN A 10 5.91 38.45 -38.45
N ARG A 11 5.42 39.67 -38.25
CA ARG A 11 5.34 40.29 -36.91
C ARG A 11 4.39 39.54 -35.99
N SER A 12 3.19 39.20 -36.47
CA SER A 12 2.25 38.41 -35.69
C SER A 12 2.80 37.03 -35.35
N LEU A 13 3.49 36.37 -36.29
CA LEU A 13 4.10 35.07 -36.07
C LEU A 13 5.19 35.13 -34.99
N LEU A 14 6.03 36.17 -35.00
CA LEU A 14 7.07 36.37 -33.99
C LEU A 14 6.50 36.62 -32.60
N VAL A 15 5.43 37.41 -32.49
CA VAL A 15 4.74 37.65 -31.22
C VAL A 15 4.15 36.34 -30.70
N LEU A 16 3.52 35.55 -31.57
CA LEU A 16 2.88 34.28 -31.19
C LEU A 16 3.90 33.23 -30.75
N LEU A 17 5.04 33.13 -31.45
CA LEU A 17 6.18 32.30 -31.06
C LEU A 17 6.79 32.77 -29.73
N GLY A 18 6.89 34.08 -29.52
CA GLY A 18 7.37 34.65 -28.26
C GLY A 18 6.46 34.30 -27.09
N TYR A 19 5.14 34.43 -27.26
CA TYR A 19 4.16 34.03 -26.26
C TYR A 19 4.19 32.53 -25.99
N LEU A 20 4.32 31.70 -27.03
CA LEU A 20 4.44 30.25 -26.87
C LEU A 20 5.72 29.86 -26.12
N ALA A 21 6.85 30.47 -26.45
CA ALA A 21 8.13 30.22 -25.77
C ALA A 21 8.07 30.64 -24.30
N LEU A 22 7.47 31.80 -24.01
CA LEU A 22 7.27 32.28 -22.64
C LEU A 22 6.35 31.33 -21.86
N TYR A 23 5.24 30.89 -22.47
CA TYR A 23 4.32 29.93 -21.86
C TYR A 23 5.02 28.60 -21.54
N LEU A 24 5.82 28.08 -22.46
CA LEU A 24 6.60 26.84 -22.24
C LEU A 24 7.65 27.00 -21.14
N LEU A 25 8.35 28.13 -21.09
CA LEU A 25 9.33 28.44 -20.04
C LEU A 25 8.68 28.53 -18.66
N VAL A 26 7.57 29.26 -18.56
CA VAL A 26 6.81 29.40 -17.32
C VAL A 26 6.21 28.06 -16.91
N SER A 27 5.66 27.31 -17.86
CA SER A 27 5.15 25.96 -17.59
C SER A 27 6.26 25.06 -17.08
N TYR A 28 7.44 25.03 -17.70
CA TYR A 28 8.55 24.19 -17.26
C TYR A 28 9.09 24.58 -15.88
N ALA A 29 9.16 25.89 -15.59
CA ALA A 29 9.62 26.39 -14.29
C ALA A 29 8.59 26.18 -13.16
N LEU A 30 7.29 26.17 -13.49
CA LEU A 30 6.20 26.05 -12.51
C LEU A 30 5.64 24.63 -12.41
N THR A 31 5.84 23.77 -13.40
CA THR A 31 5.56 22.34 -13.24
C THR A 31 6.64 21.80 -12.32
N PRO A 32 6.33 21.44 -11.06
CA PRO A 32 7.25 20.61 -10.31
C PRO A 32 7.54 19.40 -11.19
N ASP A 33 8.76 18.86 -11.12
CA ASP A 33 9.07 17.55 -11.65
C ASP A 33 8.04 16.58 -11.07
N ALA A 34 6.95 16.39 -11.81
CA ALA A 34 5.97 15.38 -11.59
C ALA A 34 6.72 14.12 -11.98
N THR A 35 7.57 13.68 -11.06
CA THR A 35 8.14 12.37 -11.03
C THR A 35 6.93 11.47 -10.87
N VAL A 36 6.32 11.13 -12.00
CA VAL A 36 5.48 9.97 -12.12
C VAL A 36 6.45 8.82 -11.92
N SER A 37 6.74 8.53 -10.65
CA SER A 37 7.29 7.26 -10.25
C SER A 37 6.21 6.25 -10.55
N PHE A 38 6.13 5.85 -11.81
CA PHE A 38 5.61 4.55 -12.12
C PHE A 38 6.37 3.60 -11.22
N VAL A 39 5.64 2.88 -10.38
CA VAL A 39 6.10 1.78 -9.53
C VAL A 39 6.65 0.71 -10.48
N ARG A 40 7.81 1.00 -11.06
CA ARG A 40 8.42 0.27 -12.18
C ARG A 40 9.22 -0.92 -11.69
N ASP A 41 9.57 -0.90 -10.41
CA ASP A 41 9.92 -2.08 -9.65
C ASP A 41 8.74 -2.37 -8.75
N GLU A 42 8.06 -3.48 -9.02
CA GLU A 42 7.05 -4.03 -8.15
C GLU A 42 7.57 -3.99 -6.71
N LEU A 43 7.10 -3.05 -5.90
CA LEU A 43 7.04 -3.24 -4.47
C LEU A 43 6.07 -4.40 -4.27
N ARG A 44 6.54 -5.63 -4.48
CA ARG A 44 5.78 -6.82 -4.16
C ARG A 44 5.42 -6.65 -2.71
N LEU A 45 4.13 -6.77 -2.36
CA LEU A 45 3.69 -6.46 -1.00
C LEU A 45 4.51 -7.22 0.06
N GLY A 46 5.07 -8.40 -0.28
CA GLY A 46 5.98 -9.15 0.59
C GLY A 46 7.38 -8.57 0.80
N ASP A 47 7.83 -7.61 0.00
CA ASP A 47 9.15 -6.97 0.18
C ASP A 47 9.09 -5.87 1.25
N LYS A 48 8.01 -5.09 1.27
CA LYS A 48 7.83 -4.02 2.25
C LYS A 48 6.97 -4.40 3.44
N TYR A 49 5.98 -5.28 3.26
CA TYR A 49 4.99 -5.59 4.30
C TYR A 49 5.06 -7.03 4.76
N VAL A 50 4.63 -7.23 6.00
CA VAL A 50 4.30 -8.55 6.51
C VAL A 50 2.93 -8.96 6.00
N LEU A 51 2.80 -10.15 5.41
CA LEU A 51 1.53 -10.67 4.94
C LEU A 51 0.91 -11.62 5.96
N MET A 52 -0.33 -11.31 6.31
CA MET A 52 -1.18 -12.14 7.16
C MET A 52 -2.22 -12.82 6.27
N PHE A 53 -2.25 -14.14 6.31
CA PHE A 53 -3.12 -14.94 5.45
C PHE A 53 -4.32 -15.43 6.23
N LEU A 54 -5.50 -14.89 5.94
CA LEU A 54 -6.74 -15.35 6.53
C LEU A 54 -7.32 -16.51 5.73
N LEU A 55 -7.39 -17.68 6.38
CA LEU A 55 -8.07 -18.86 5.84
C LEU A 55 -9.58 -18.76 6.10
N ALA A 56 -10.31 -18.16 5.16
CA ALA A 56 -11.77 -18.06 5.26
C ALA A 56 -12.46 -18.30 3.91
N PRO A 57 -12.69 -19.59 3.53
CA PRO A 57 -13.18 -19.95 2.20
C PRO A 57 -14.62 -19.50 1.89
N ASP A 58 -15.45 -19.26 2.91
CA ASP A 58 -16.89 -19.04 2.74
C ASP A 58 -17.37 -17.62 3.07
N THR A 59 -16.47 -16.66 3.29
CA THR A 59 -16.84 -15.29 3.69
C THR A 59 -16.36 -14.27 2.65
N PRO A 60 -17.23 -13.32 2.22
CA PRO A 60 -16.84 -12.32 1.25
C PRO A 60 -15.72 -11.42 1.80
N PRO A 61 -14.87 -10.86 0.91
CA PRO A 61 -13.76 -10.01 1.32
C PRO A 61 -14.24 -8.76 2.06
N TYR A 62 -13.49 -8.33 3.09
CA TYR A 62 -13.65 -6.99 3.67
C TYR A 62 -13.28 -5.96 2.62
N SER A 63 -14.07 -4.91 2.41
CA SER A 63 -13.62 -3.76 1.59
C SER A 63 -12.44 -3.05 2.28
N ASP A 64 -11.61 -2.29 1.55
CA ASP A 64 -10.44 -1.62 2.15
C ASP A 64 -10.80 -0.66 3.27
N ALA A 65 -11.88 0.10 3.08
CA ALA A 65 -12.42 0.98 4.12
C ALA A 65 -12.91 0.19 5.34
N GLU A 66 -13.54 -0.97 5.11
CA GLU A 66 -13.98 -1.83 6.21
C GLU A 66 -12.81 -2.49 6.93
N GLY A 67 -11.80 -2.95 6.19
CA GLY A 67 -10.62 -3.59 6.73
C GLY A 67 -9.82 -2.68 7.66
N ALA A 68 -9.54 -1.46 7.22
CA ALA A 68 -8.87 -0.45 8.05
C ALA A 68 -9.69 -0.14 9.32
N GLN A 69 -11.01 0.00 9.20
CA GLN A 69 -11.89 0.25 10.35
C GLN A 69 -11.98 -0.93 11.32
N VAL A 70 -11.98 -2.16 10.82
CA VAL A 70 -12.02 -3.39 11.63
C VAL A 70 -10.83 -3.44 12.56
N PHE A 71 -9.64 -3.14 12.04
CA PHE A 71 -8.44 -3.12 12.85
C PHE A 71 -8.38 -1.87 13.74
N ALA A 72 -8.74 -0.68 13.23
CA ALA A 72 -8.73 0.56 14.02
C ALA A 72 -9.64 0.48 15.26
N ALA A 73 -10.82 -0.13 15.14
CA ALA A 73 -11.76 -0.34 16.24
C ALA A 73 -11.17 -1.18 17.40
N ARG A 74 -10.16 -2.02 17.11
CA ARG A 74 -9.49 -2.87 18.10
C ARG A 74 -8.31 -2.20 18.80
N ARG A 75 -8.06 -0.90 18.57
CA ARG A 75 -6.98 -0.09 19.17
C ARG A 75 -5.54 -0.55 18.89
N CYS A 76 -5.35 -1.70 18.24
CA CYS A 76 -4.04 -2.20 17.79
C CYS A 76 -3.95 -2.34 16.25
N GLY A 77 -4.83 -1.63 15.54
CA GLY A 77 -4.98 -1.74 14.09
C GLY A 77 -4.16 -0.82 13.21
N ALA A 78 -3.45 0.15 13.79
CA ALA A 78 -2.66 1.10 13.01
C ALA A 78 -1.55 0.42 12.18
N CYS A 79 -1.14 -0.80 12.57
CA CYS A 79 -0.17 -1.60 11.83
C CYS A 79 -0.76 -2.34 10.63
N PHE A 80 -2.09 -2.50 10.55
CA PHE A 80 -2.74 -3.45 9.65
C PHE A 80 -3.60 -2.75 8.60
N LEU A 81 -3.47 -3.17 7.35
CA LEU A 81 -4.47 -2.88 6.30
C LEU A 81 -4.97 -4.17 5.65
N THR A 82 -6.11 -4.12 4.98
CA THR A 82 -6.55 -5.18 4.06
C THR A 82 -6.09 -4.85 2.65
N ASN A 83 -5.80 -5.86 1.83
CA ASN A 83 -5.49 -5.65 0.42
C ASN A 83 -6.69 -5.96 -0.49
N ASN A 84 -7.46 -4.94 -0.86
CA ASN A 84 -8.34 -4.96 -2.01
C ASN A 84 -7.90 -3.94 -3.08
N ARG A 85 -6.72 -4.14 -3.69
CA ARG A 85 -6.41 -3.62 -5.03
C ARG A 85 -6.70 -2.10 -5.28
N GLY A 86 -6.54 -1.22 -4.30
CA GLY A 86 -6.76 0.21 -4.50
C GLY A 86 -5.88 1.11 -3.64
N PHE A 87 -4.86 1.71 -4.27
CA PHE A 87 -4.18 2.98 -3.94
C PHE A 87 -4.34 3.59 -2.53
N LEU A 88 -4.02 2.87 -1.45
CA LEU A 88 -3.85 3.47 -0.13
C LEU A 88 -2.39 3.92 0.09
N PRO A 89 -2.12 4.95 0.92
CA PRO A 89 -0.76 5.32 1.30
C PRO A 89 -0.20 4.22 2.21
N LEU A 90 0.38 3.21 1.58
CA LEU A 90 0.87 2.01 2.24
C LEU A 90 2.04 2.29 3.22
N SER A 91 2.59 3.51 3.28
CA SER A 91 3.72 3.88 4.15
C SER A 91 3.41 3.88 5.65
N GLU A 92 2.14 3.99 6.04
CA GLU A 92 1.77 4.09 7.47
C GLU A 92 1.67 2.71 8.12
N TYR A 93 1.43 1.66 7.34
CA TYR A 93 1.15 0.30 7.80
C TYR A 93 2.35 -0.64 7.67
N ASP A 94 2.39 -1.69 8.50
CA ASP A 94 3.47 -2.68 8.56
C ASP A 94 3.06 -4.05 8.03
N ALA A 95 1.76 -4.34 8.09
CA ALA A 95 1.22 -5.64 7.74
C ALA A 95 -0.08 -5.53 6.94
N VAL A 96 -0.27 -6.51 6.07
CA VAL A 96 -1.38 -6.59 5.14
C VAL A 96 -2.11 -7.90 5.34
N LEU A 97 -3.42 -7.81 5.62
CA LEU A 97 -4.31 -8.95 5.60
C LEU A 97 -4.65 -9.29 4.15
N VAL A 98 -4.29 -10.50 3.76
CA VAL A 98 -4.60 -11.11 2.48
C VAL A 98 -5.55 -12.28 2.71
N LEU A 99 -6.66 -12.26 1.99
CA LEU A 99 -7.57 -13.39 1.93
C LEU A 99 -7.01 -14.42 0.94
N GLY A 100 -6.94 -15.68 1.37
CA GLY A 100 -6.40 -16.73 0.52
C GLY A 100 -6.99 -18.09 0.86
N GLU A 101 -7.32 -18.85 -0.18
CA GLU A 101 -7.52 -20.28 -0.07
C GLU A 101 -6.17 -20.98 0.12
N ARG A 102 -6.14 -22.15 0.78
CA ARG A 102 -4.88 -22.91 0.98
C ARG A 102 -4.08 -23.11 -0.31
N ALA A 103 -4.75 -23.26 -1.45
CA ALA A 103 -4.12 -23.38 -2.77
C ALA A 103 -3.53 -22.06 -3.30
N LEU A 104 -4.14 -20.91 -2.99
CA LEU A 104 -3.62 -19.59 -3.35
C LEU A 104 -2.47 -19.17 -2.42
N LEU A 105 -2.45 -19.69 -1.18
CA LEU A 105 -1.34 -19.52 -0.26
C LEU A 105 -0.05 -20.11 -0.83
N SER A 106 -0.06 -21.31 -1.40
CA SER A 106 1.17 -21.92 -1.92
C SER A 106 1.78 -21.11 -3.07
N HIS A 107 0.96 -20.61 -4.00
CA HIS A 107 1.42 -19.79 -5.12
C HIS A 107 1.91 -18.40 -4.68
N SER A 108 1.13 -17.73 -3.83
CA SER A 108 1.47 -16.39 -3.35
C SER A 108 2.66 -16.41 -2.40
N ALA A 109 2.72 -17.42 -1.53
CA ALA A 109 3.81 -17.62 -0.59
C ALA A 109 5.10 -18.01 -1.31
N ALA A 110 5.09 -18.77 -2.40
CA ALA A 110 6.31 -19.24 -3.07
C ALA A 110 7.29 -18.11 -3.46
N VAL A 111 6.81 -16.89 -3.69
CA VAL A 111 7.60 -15.78 -4.23
C VAL A 111 8.09 -14.80 -3.14
N MET A 112 7.70 -14.96 -1.88
CA MET A 112 7.99 -13.97 -0.81
C MET A 112 9.02 -14.45 0.21
N ASP A 113 9.46 -13.59 1.12
CA ASP A 113 10.27 -14.03 2.27
C ASP A 113 9.42 -14.81 3.29
N PRO A 114 9.74 -16.07 3.65
CA PRO A 114 9.02 -16.83 4.67
C PRO A 114 9.00 -16.15 6.05
N GLY A 115 9.98 -15.30 6.37
CA GLY A 115 10.03 -14.53 7.62
C GLY A 115 8.95 -13.45 7.73
N LYS A 116 8.32 -13.08 6.61
CA LYS A 116 7.27 -12.05 6.54
C LYS A 116 5.87 -12.64 6.36
N ARG A 117 5.70 -13.96 6.52
CA ARG A 117 4.41 -14.64 6.32
C ARG A 117 3.83 -15.11 7.64
N TYR A 118 2.55 -14.80 7.85
CA TYR A 118 1.80 -15.20 9.04
C TYR A 118 0.48 -15.84 8.61
N LEU A 119 0.12 -16.93 9.26
CA LEU A 119 -1.17 -17.58 9.07
C LEU A 119 -2.13 -17.05 10.13
N MET A 120 -3.26 -16.49 9.72
CA MET A 120 -4.30 -16.04 10.62
C MET A 120 -5.40 -17.09 10.73
N GLU A 121 -5.55 -17.62 11.94
CA GLU A 121 -6.62 -18.55 12.30
C GLU A 121 -7.69 -17.82 13.10
N ALA A 122 -8.88 -17.71 12.52
CA ALA A 122 -10.05 -17.11 13.14
C ALA A 122 -11.27 -18.01 12.95
N ARG A 123 -12.18 -18.01 13.94
CA ARG A 123 -13.43 -18.76 13.83
C ARG A 123 -14.35 -18.13 12.78
N ARG A 124 -15.12 -18.93 12.04
CA ARG A 124 -16.07 -18.46 11.03
C ARG A 124 -17.01 -17.35 11.52
N ARG A 125 -17.54 -17.45 12.74
CA ARG A 125 -18.40 -16.40 13.36
C ARG A 125 -17.65 -15.08 13.58
N CYS A 126 -16.38 -15.16 14.00
CA CYS A 126 -15.52 -13.99 14.19
C CYS A 126 -15.24 -13.30 12.85
N VAL A 127 -14.94 -14.07 11.80
CA VAL A 127 -14.75 -13.53 10.43
C VAL A 127 -16.04 -12.92 9.89
N ALA A 128 -17.19 -13.61 10.05
CA ALA A 128 -18.50 -13.10 9.62
C ALA A 128 -18.87 -11.78 10.32
N ASN A 129 -18.53 -11.63 11.60
CA ASN A 129 -18.75 -10.40 12.38
C ASN A 129 -17.60 -9.38 12.21
N LYS A 130 -16.83 -9.47 11.12
CA LYS A 130 -15.73 -8.56 10.80
C LYS A 130 -14.74 -8.38 11.95
N MET A 131 -14.44 -9.47 12.65
CA MET A 131 -13.54 -9.53 13.79
C MET A 131 -13.93 -8.63 14.98
N ARG A 132 -15.14 -8.05 15.04
CA ARG A 132 -15.53 -7.15 16.15
C ARG A 132 -15.90 -7.90 17.45
N GLU A 133 -16.45 -9.11 17.32
CA GLU A 133 -17.01 -9.87 18.44
C GLU A 133 -16.54 -11.33 18.43
N CYS A 134 -15.24 -11.51 18.59
CA CYS A 134 -14.63 -12.83 18.56
C CYS A 134 -14.64 -13.44 19.96
N ALA A 135 -15.30 -14.60 20.13
CA ALA A 135 -15.28 -15.35 21.40
C ALA A 135 -13.85 -15.77 21.81
N ARG A 136 -12.94 -15.89 20.84
CA ARG A 136 -11.50 -16.03 21.04
C ARG A 136 -10.79 -15.14 20.04
N GLU A 137 -9.72 -14.53 20.49
CA GLU A 137 -8.91 -13.65 19.66
C GLU A 137 -8.28 -14.43 18.49
N PRO A 138 -8.23 -13.85 17.28
CA PRO A 138 -7.53 -14.48 16.17
C PRO A 138 -6.05 -14.70 16.48
N VAL A 139 -5.53 -15.87 16.09
CA VAL A 139 -4.13 -16.24 16.29
C VAL A 139 -3.37 -16.11 14.98
N LEU A 140 -2.21 -15.50 15.04
CA LEU A 140 -1.28 -15.28 13.93
C LEU A 140 -0.03 -16.12 14.15
N THR A 141 0.20 -17.10 13.27
CA THR A 141 1.35 -18.01 13.37
C THR A 141 2.37 -17.68 12.29
N SER A 142 3.60 -17.36 12.69
CA SER A 142 4.70 -17.14 11.74
C SER A 142 5.03 -18.44 10.98
N PHE A 143 5.22 -18.35 9.66
CA PHE A 143 5.64 -19.50 8.86
C PHE A 143 7.07 -19.93 9.15
N SER A 144 7.98 -18.99 9.43
CA SER A 144 9.39 -19.28 9.65
C SER A 144 9.68 -19.77 11.07
N SER A 145 9.24 -19.00 12.08
CA SER A 145 9.58 -19.26 13.48
C SER A 145 8.55 -20.11 14.21
N ARG A 146 7.36 -20.32 13.62
CA ARG A 146 6.19 -20.96 14.25
C ARG A 146 5.73 -20.28 15.54
N GLN A 147 6.21 -19.07 15.81
CA GLN A 147 5.75 -18.26 16.93
C GLN A 147 4.31 -17.82 16.67
N THR A 148 3.53 -17.78 17.75
CA THR A 148 2.13 -17.37 17.72
C THR A 148 1.99 -16.00 18.36
N PHE A 149 1.18 -15.16 17.74
CA PHE A 149 0.87 -13.82 18.19
C PHE A 149 -0.65 -13.63 18.14
N ASP A 150 -1.17 -12.77 19.00
CA ASP A 150 -2.45 -12.12 18.73
C ASP A 150 -2.23 -10.91 17.79
N LEU A 151 -3.32 -10.28 17.35
CA LEU A 151 -3.22 -9.10 16.48
C LEU A 151 -2.42 -7.98 17.13
N CYS A 152 -2.64 -7.72 18.42
CA CYS A 152 -1.98 -6.61 19.08
C CYS A 152 -0.48 -6.88 19.35
N GLY A 153 -0.12 -8.10 19.73
CA GLY A 153 1.26 -8.52 19.92
C GLY A 153 2.06 -8.51 18.63
N LEU A 154 1.45 -8.90 17.50
CA LEU A 154 2.11 -8.77 16.20
C LEU A 154 2.36 -7.29 15.86
N CYS A 155 1.38 -6.41 16.05
CA CYS A 155 1.55 -4.97 15.79
C CYS A 155 2.68 -4.37 16.64
N ALA A 156 2.74 -4.71 17.93
CA ALA A 156 3.81 -4.25 18.82
C ALA A 156 5.21 -4.71 18.34
N GLU A 157 5.34 -5.96 17.91
CA GLU A 157 6.60 -6.50 17.38
C GLU A 157 7.02 -5.81 16.07
N LEU A 158 6.07 -5.53 15.17
CA LEU A 158 6.34 -4.82 13.92
C LEU A 158 6.79 -3.38 14.16
N LEU A 159 6.12 -2.66 15.07
CA LEU A 159 6.51 -1.31 15.46
C LEU A 159 7.91 -1.28 16.07
N ARG A 160 8.24 -2.24 16.93
CA ARG A 160 9.58 -2.39 17.51
C ARG A 160 10.64 -2.58 16.43
N ARG A 161 10.40 -3.46 15.45
CA ARG A 161 11.30 -3.66 14.30
C ARG A 161 11.48 -2.41 13.46
N ARG A 162 10.38 -1.70 13.14
CA ARG A 162 10.40 -0.45 12.39
C ARG A 162 11.27 0.61 13.09
N GLN A 163 11.15 0.74 14.41
CA GLN A 163 11.98 1.66 15.20
C GLN A 163 13.47 1.28 15.15
N GLN A 164 13.79 -0.01 15.24
CA GLN A 164 15.17 -0.50 15.14
C GLN A 164 15.79 -0.24 13.77
N THR A 165 15.04 -0.44 12.68
CA THR A 165 15.52 -0.18 11.32
C THR A 165 15.70 1.31 11.03
N ARG A 166 14.91 2.20 11.67
CA ARG A 166 15.07 3.66 11.52
C ARG A 166 16.22 4.24 12.34
N ALA A 167 16.72 3.51 13.33
CA ALA A 167 17.83 3.93 14.18
C ALA A 167 19.21 3.54 13.60
N LEU A 168 19.22 2.75 12.53
CA LEU A 168 20.40 2.33 11.76
C LEU A 168 20.49 3.16 10.47
#